data_AF-A0A7L2S4Q1-F1
#
_entry.id   AF-A0A7L2S4Q1-F1
#
_cell.length_a   1.000
_cell.length_b   1.000
_cell.length_c   1.000
_cell.angle_alpha   90.00
_cell.angle_beta   90.00
_cell.angle_gamma   90.00
#
_symmetry.space_group_name_H-M   'P 1'
#
loop_
_entity.id
_entity.type
_entity.pdbx_description
1 polymer ?
#
loop_
_entity_poly.entity_id
_entity_poly.type
_entity_poly.pdbx_seq_one_letter_code
_entity_poly.pdbx_strand_id
1 'polypeptide(L)'
;GLADTAKKNFGGGNTAWEEKTLSKYESSEIRLVEIIENLCDSSNFECNNMVEEHEELIEKWWFKLKKKYPDLFKWFCIETIEVCCPAGTYGPDCLACRGGSERPCHGNGHCDGDGTRGGDGSCSCKKEYTGEFCLDCSSGYFSSLRNETHSVCTACHAACKTCTGSSNKDCQDCKEGWIKNESEACQWTLSFPLFPLLSLDIDECNLPEKVCTKENQDCVNTSGSYKCVCSEGFEDKDGTCVQTVKPGK
;
A
#
# COMPACT_ATOMS: atom_id res chain seq x y z
N GLY A 1 2.24 17.81 25.00
CA GLY A 1 2.50 18.39 26.34
C GLY A 1 3.83 17.97 26.95
N LEU A 2 3.86 16.91 27.77
CA LEU A 2 5.03 16.53 28.59
C LEU A 2 6.34 16.33 27.82
N ALA A 3 6.27 15.65 26.66
CA ALA A 3 7.43 15.40 25.80
C ALA A 3 7.89 16.69 25.09
N ASP A 4 6.94 17.53 24.68
CA ASP A 4 7.23 18.76 23.91
C ASP A 4 7.92 19.83 24.77
N THR A 5 7.59 19.90 26.06
CA THR A 5 8.26 20.81 27.01
C THR A 5 9.52 20.21 27.64
N ALA A 6 9.79 18.91 27.43
CA ALA A 6 10.94 18.24 28.06
C ALA A 6 12.30 18.83 27.66
N LYS A 7 12.38 19.52 26.51
CA LYS A 7 13.61 20.14 26.00
C LYS A 7 13.53 21.67 25.84
N LYS A 8 12.45 22.31 26.29
CA LYS A 8 12.32 23.77 26.25
C LYS A 8 13.17 24.35 27.39
N ASN A 9 14.26 25.04 27.05
CA ASN A 9 15.20 25.59 28.01
C ASN A 9 15.40 27.10 27.79
N PHE A 10 15.29 27.88 28.87
CA PHE A 10 15.87 29.21 28.98
C PHE A 10 17.36 29.09 29.36
N GLY A 11 18.25 28.74 28.43
CA GLY A 11 19.69 28.93 28.65
C GLY A 11 20.60 27.94 27.93
N GLY A 12 21.52 28.49 27.14
CA GLY A 12 22.67 27.77 26.61
C GLY A 12 23.80 27.69 27.63
N GLY A 13 24.22 26.47 27.96
CA GLY A 13 25.57 26.14 28.39
C GLY A 13 25.81 25.91 29.89
N ASN A 14 26.01 24.63 30.25
CA ASN A 14 26.89 24.02 31.27
C ASN A 14 26.15 22.91 32.03
N THR A 15 26.71 21.70 32.06
CA THR A 15 26.09 20.47 32.63
C THR A 15 25.66 20.58 34.10
N ALA A 16 26.40 21.32 34.93
CA ALA A 16 26.04 21.56 36.33
C ALA A 16 24.89 22.57 36.51
N TRP A 17 24.79 23.56 35.61
CA TRP A 17 23.66 24.47 35.55
C TRP A 17 22.42 23.74 35.00
N GLU A 18 22.63 22.88 34.01
CA GLU A 18 21.61 22.00 33.44
C GLU A 18 21.01 21.09 34.53
N GLU A 19 21.78 20.31 35.29
CA GLU A 19 21.24 19.42 36.33
C GLU A 19 20.43 20.15 37.42
N LYS A 20 20.92 21.31 37.90
CA LYS A 20 20.28 22.06 38.99
C LYS A 20 19.08 22.88 38.53
N THR A 21 19.08 23.33 37.29
CA THR A 21 18.02 24.19 36.72
C THR A 21 16.96 23.35 36.02
N LEU A 22 17.34 22.27 35.32
CA LEU A 22 16.40 21.30 34.73
C LEU A 22 15.57 20.65 35.83
N SER A 23 16.15 20.18 36.93
CA SER A 23 15.36 19.54 37.99
C SER A 23 14.30 20.48 38.59
N LYS A 24 14.63 21.78 38.73
CA LYS A 24 13.69 22.81 39.19
C LYS A 24 12.62 23.13 38.15
N TYR A 25 12.97 23.27 36.87
CA TYR A 25 12.02 23.53 35.79
C TYR A 25 11.11 22.31 35.55
N GLU A 26 11.67 21.09 35.58
CA GLU A 26 10.99 19.82 35.32
C GLU A 26 9.76 19.60 36.22
N SER A 27 9.82 20.13 37.45
CA SER A 27 8.77 20.05 38.47
C SER A 27 8.14 21.41 38.81
N SER A 28 8.45 22.47 38.04
CA SER A 28 7.92 23.82 38.27
C SER A 28 6.47 23.97 37.82
N GLU A 29 5.79 24.96 38.39
CA GLU A 29 4.47 25.43 37.97
C GLU A 29 4.50 26.03 36.55
N ILE A 30 5.56 26.77 36.20
CA ILE A 30 5.74 27.34 34.86
C ILE A 30 5.69 26.25 33.79
N ARG A 31 6.42 25.15 34.00
CA ARG A 31 6.38 24.01 33.06
C ARG A 31 5.00 23.37 32.99
N LEU A 32 4.26 23.32 34.10
CA LEU A 32 2.90 22.77 34.10
C LEU A 32 1.95 23.62 33.26
N VAL A 33 1.99 24.95 33.43
CA VAL A 33 1.19 25.88 32.62
C VAL A 33 1.52 25.75 31.14
N GLU A 34 2.82 25.73 30.78
CA GLU A 34 3.24 25.52 29.40
C GLU A 34 2.79 24.17 28.83
N ILE A 35 2.71 23.12 29.65
CA ILE A 35 2.16 21.83 29.22
C ILE A 35 0.67 21.99 28.92
N ILE A 36 -0.09 22.51 29.88
CA ILE A 36 -1.56 22.63 29.84
C ILE A 36 -2.01 23.50 28.65
N GLU A 37 -1.40 24.68 28.46
CA GLU A 37 -1.71 25.59 27.35
C GLU A 37 -1.45 24.98 25.96
N ASN A 38 -0.57 23.98 25.87
CA ASN A 38 -0.24 23.29 24.62
C ASN A 38 -0.82 21.86 24.56
N LEU A 39 -1.76 21.48 25.43
CA LEU A 39 -2.40 20.17 25.38
C LEU A 39 -3.41 20.07 24.23
N CYS A 40 -4.21 21.11 24.02
CA CYS A 40 -5.32 21.14 23.09
C CYS A 40 -5.10 22.23 22.04
N ASP A 41 -5.57 21.99 20.81
CA ASP A 41 -5.71 23.08 19.84
C ASP A 41 -6.79 24.05 20.34
N SER A 42 -6.57 25.35 20.16
CA SER A 42 -7.53 26.41 20.46
C SER A 42 -8.92 26.20 19.85
N SER A 43 -9.02 25.50 18.71
CA SER A 43 -10.31 25.20 18.07
C SER A 43 -11.01 23.96 18.63
N ASN A 44 -10.34 23.12 19.43
CA ASN A 44 -10.89 21.87 19.95
C ASN A 44 -11.61 22.09 21.29
N PHE A 45 -12.88 22.51 21.21
CA PHE A 45 -13.67 22.85 22.40
C PHE A 45 -13.80 21.70 23.40
N GLU A 46 -14.01 20.46 22.94
CA GLU A 46 -14.16 19.29 23.82
C GLU A 46 -12.89 19.00 24.62
N CYS A 47 -11.73 19.10 23.97
CA CYS A 47 -10.43 18.92 24.62
C CYS A 47 -10.20 20.00 25.68
N ASN A 48 -10.43 21.27 25.33
CA ASN A 48 -10.24 22.38 26.26
C ASN A 48 -11.18 22.27 27.47
N ASN A 49 -12.46 21.94 27.26
CA ASN A 49 -13.41 21.74 28.35
C ASN A 49 -12.98 20.60 29.30
N MET A 50 -12.45 19.49 28.76
CA MET A 50 -11.96 18.38 29.59
C MET A 50 -10.73 18.77 30.42
N VAL A 51 -9.82 19.56 29.86
CA VAL A 51 -8.66 20.09 30.58
C VAL A 51 -9.10 21.02 31.70
N GLU A 52 -10.03 21.93 31.44
CA GLU A 52 -10.58 22.85 32.44
C GLU A 52 -11.29 22.09 33.58
N GLU A 53 -12.11 21.09 33.25
CA GLU A 53 -12.85 20.30 34.26
C GLU A 53 -11.92 19.51 35.21
N HIS A 54 -10.72 19.16 34.75
CA HIS A 54 -9.80 18.30 35.50
C HIS A 54 -8.46 18.95 35.86
N GLU A 55 -8.33 20.26 35.71
CA GLU A 55 -7.12 21.02 36.00
C GLU A 55 -6.62 20.76 37.43
N GLU A 56 -7.52 20.82 38.42
CA GLU A 56 -7.16 20.58 39.84
C GLU A 56 -6.57 19.18 40.08
N LEU A 57 -7.05 18.15 39.36
CA LEU A 57 -6.53 16.80 39.47
C LEU A 57 -5.14 16.69 38.86
N ILE A 58 -4.92 17.35 37.72
CA ILE A 58 -3.64 17.40 37.02
C ILE A 58 -2.60 18.13 37.89
N GLU A 59 -2.95 19.27 38.49
CA GLU A 59 -2.07 20.01 39.42
C GLU A 59 -1.74 19.18 40.66
N LYS A 60 -2.75 18.59 41.28
CA LYS A 60 -2.57 17.71 42.45
C LYS A 60 -1.61 16.57 42.12
N TRP A 61 -1.74 15.99 40.93
CA TRP A 61 -0.81 14.96 40.49
C TRP A 61 0.60 15.50 40.34
N TRP A 62 0.76 16.60 39.60
CA TRP A 62 2.05 17.21 39.30
C TRP A 62 2.87 17.52 40.56
N PHE A 63 2.24 18.15 41.55
CA PHE A 63 2.93 18.63 42.74
C PHE A 63 3.02 17.59 43.88
N LYS A 64 2.05 16.67 44.00
CA LYS A 64 1.92 15.81 45.19
C LYS A 64 1.99 14.31 44.89
N LEU A 65 1.52 13.86 43.73
CA LEU A 65 1.30 12.43 43.47
C LEU A 65 2.27 11.82 42.45
N LYS A 66 2.93 12.63 41.62
CA LYS A 66 3.84 12.21 40.55
C LYS A 66 4.91 11.19 40.98
N LYS A 67 5.47 11.32 42.19
CA LYS A 67 6.46 10.35 42.72
C LYS A 67 5.84 9.01 43.09
N LYS A 68 4.58 9.00 43.55
CA LYS A 68 3.85 7.81 43.98
C LYS A 68 3.21 7.09 42.78
N TYR A 69 2.74 7.87 41.81
CA TYR A 69 2.08 7.39 40.60
C TYR A 69 2.76 8.05 39.38
N PRO A 70 3.92 7.53 38.92
CA PRO A 70 4.69 8.14 37.85
C PRO A 70 4.01 8.07 36.47
N ASP A 71 3.10 7.11 36.29
CA ASP A 71 2.30 6.96 35.08
C ASP A 71 1.03 7.81 35.18
N LEU A 72 1.06 9.01 34.58
CA LEU A 72 -0.09 9.90 34.54
C LEU A 72 -1.27 9.27 33.83
N PHE A 73 -1.05 8.56 32.72
CA PHE A 73 -2.14 7.99 31.92
C PHE A 73 -2.91 6.94 32.73
N LYS A 74 -2.17 6.04 33.37
CA LYS A 74 -2.76 5.02 34.24
C LYS A 74 -3.51 5.65 35.42
N TRP A 75 -2.85 6.53 36.16
CA TRP A 75 -3.45 7.13 37.36
C TRP A 75 -4.66 8.00 37.01
N PHE A 76 -4.52 8.89 36.03
CA PHE A 76 -5.55 9.87 35.68
C PHE A 76 -6.67 9.21 34.88
N CYS A 77 -6.36 8.74 33.66
CA CYS A 77 -7.39 8.35 32.70
C CYS A 77 -8.05 7.01 33.01
N ILE A 78 -7.27 6.02 33.48
CA ILE A 78 -7.79 4.66 33.75
C ILE A 78 -8.39 4.58 35.16
N GLU A 79 -7.66 5.02 36.18
CA GLU A 79 -8.01 4.79 37.59
C GLU A 79 -8.80 5.94 38.24
N THR A 80 -8.61 7.19 37.83
CA THR A 80 -9.24 8.35 38.52
C THR A 80 -10.53 8.81 37.85
N ILE A 81 -10.50 9.06 36.55
CA ILE A 81 -11.69 9.53 35.80
C ILE A 81 -12.37 8.41 35.00
N GLU A 82 -11.76 7.22 34.94
CA GLU A 82 -12.31 5.99 34.35
C GLU A 82 -12.79 6.10 32.89
N VAL A 83 -12.27 7.05 32.09
CA VAL A 83 -12.64 7.21 30.67
C VAL A 83 -11.75 6.42 29.71
N CYS A 84 -10.60 5.94 30.17
CA CYS A 84 -9.69 5.08 29.39
C CYS A 84 -9.68 3.64 29.90
N CYS A 85 -9.20 2.75 29.04
CA CYS A 85 -8.81 1.38 29.35
C CYS A 85 -7.30 1.16 29.15
N PRO A 86 -6.70 0.12 29.77
CA PRO A 86 -5.36 -0.34 29.41
C PRO A 86 -5.26 -0.69 27.92
N ALA A 87 -4.06 -0.56 27.33
CA ALA A 87 -3.83 -0.97 25.96
C ALA A 87 -4.20 -2.46 25.74
N GLY A 88 -4.83 -2.74 24.60
CA GLY A 88 -5.35 -4.05 24.22
C GLY A 88 -6.63 -4.47 24.94
N THR A 89 -7.34 -3.53 25.56
CA THR A 89 -8.63 -3.77 26.18
C THR A 89 -9.67 -2.74 25.73
N TYR A 90 -10.95 -3.09 25.79
CA TYR A 90 -12.05 -2.28 25.24
C TYR A 90 -13.33 -2.37 26.09
N GLY A 91 -14.27 -1.47 25.82
CA GLY A 91 -15.60 -1.50 26.40
C GLY A 91 -15.65 -1.04 27.87
N PRO A 92 -16.85 -1.02 28.47
CA PRO A 92 -17.05 -0.43 29.80
C PRO A 92 -16.23 -1.15 30.88
N ASP A 93 -16.07 -2.46 30.75
CA ASP A 93 -15.35 -3.32 31.71
C ASP A 93 -13.86 -3.53 31.34
N CYS A 94 -13.35 -2.86 30.30
CA CYS A 94 -11.99 -3.06 29.77
C CYS A 94 -11.66 -4.55 29.52
N LEU A 95 -12.52 -5.22 28.74
CA LEU A 95 -12.31 -6.61 28.33
C LEU A 95 -11.14 -6.71 27.35
N ALA A 96 -10.40 -7.82 27.38
CA ALA A 96 -9.31 -8.04 26.44
C ALA A 96 -9.81 -8.12 24.99
N CYS A 97 -9.11 -7.44 24.08
CA CYS A 97 -9.32 -7.58 22.64
C CYS A 97 -9.14 -9.04 22.18
N ARG A 98 -9.75 -9.38 21.03
CA ARG A 98 -9.49 -10.66 20.36
C ARG A 98 -7.98 -10.82 20.11
N GLY A 99 -7.42 -11.99 20.39
CA GLY A 99 -5.97 -12.22 20.34
C GLY A 99 -5.19 -11.78 21.59
N GLY A 100 -5.89 -11.24 22.60
CA GLY A 100 -5.32 -10.84 23.89
C GLY A 100 -4.92 -9.37 23.95
N SER A 101 -4.62 -8.90 25.17
CA SER A 101 -4.25 -7.50 25.42
C SER A 101 -2.81 -7.14 25.04
N GLU A 102 -1.89 -8.11 25.09
CA GLU A 102 -0.49 -7.86 24.69
C GLU A 102 -0.34 -7.71 23.17
N ARG A 103 -1.11 -8.48 22.40
CA ARG A 103 -1.06 -8.50 20.93
C ARG A 103 -2.46 -8.56 20.33
N PRO A 104 -3.26 -7.47 20.42
CA PRO A 104 -4.59 -7.41 19.84
C PRO A 104 -4.59 -7.84 18.37
N CYS A 105 -5.60 -8.60 17.97
CA CYS A 105 -5.74 -9.17 16.63
C CYS A 105 -4.51 -9.96 16.18
N HIS A 106 -3.81 -10.61 17.12
CA HIS A 106 -2.53 -11.30 16.94
C HIS A 106 -1.41 -10.43 16.33
N GLY A 107 -1.55 -9.10 16.37
CA GLY A 107 -0.65 -8.13 15.71
C GLY A 107 -0.89 -7.98 14.20
N ASN A 108 -1.94 -8.60 13.67
CA ASN A 108 -2.31 -8.62 12.25
C ASN A 108 -3.52 -7.74 11.92
N GLY A 109 -4.01 -6.96 12.89
CA GLY A 109 -5.13 -6.03 12.72
C GLY A 109 -5.17 -4.97 13.81
N HIS A 110 -6.23 -4.17 13.76
CA HIS A 110 -6.56 -3.17 14.76
C HIS A 110 -7.84 -3.59 15.51
N CYS A 111 -7.82 -3.47 16.84
CA CYS A 111 -8.97 -3.80 17.68
C CYS A 111 -9.88 -2.58 17.83
N ASP A 112 -11.18 -2.78 17.60
CA ASP A 112 -12.20 -1.76 17.82
C ASP A 112 -12.33 -1.45 19.31
N GLY A 113 -12.17 -0.17 19.66
CA GLY A 113 -12.21 0.31 21.03
C GLY A 113 -10.93 0.10 21.84
N ASP A 114 -9.80 -0.26 21.20
CA ASP A 114 -8.51 -0.45 21.88
C ASP A 114 -8.12 0.75 22.76
N GLY A 115 -8.00 0.52 24.08
CA GLY A 115 -7.66 1.52 25.08
C GLY A 115 -8.83 2.44 25.49
N THR A 116 -10.03 2.17 25.01
CA THR A 116 -11.22 3.01 25.24
C THR A 116 -12.31 2.26 26.01
N ARG A 117 -13.21 3.02 26.64
CA ARG A 117 -14.43 2.47 27.27
C ARG A 117 -15.53 2.12 26.26
N GLY A 118 -15.30 2.37 24.97
CA GLY A 118 -16.21 2.05 23.88
C GLY A 118 -15.73 0.85 23.06
N GLY A 119 -16.44 0.61 21.96
CA GLY A 119 -16.11 -0.43 20.98
C GLY A 119 -16.61 -1.83 21.33
N ASP A 120 -16.49 -2.74 20.37
CA ASP A 120 -16.94 -4.13 20.46
C ASP A 120 -15.80 -5.16 20.46
N GLY A 121 -14.55 -4.69 20.41
CA GLY A 121 -13.37 -5.53 20.44
C GLY A 121 -13.11 -6.30 19.15
N SER A 122 -13.82 -5.97 18.08
CA SER A 122 -13.66 -6.62 16.79
C SER A 122 -12.36 -6.24 16.10
N CYS A 123 -11.88 -7.10 15.21
CA CYS A 123 -10.60 -6.93 14.54
C CYS A 123 -10.78 -6.45 13.11
N SER A 124 -10.23 -5.28 12.81
CA SER A 124 -10.01 -4.80 11.45
C SER A 124 -8.64 -5.25 10.95
N CYS A 125 -8.62 -6.30 10.12
CA CYS A 125 -7.38 -6.94 9.67
C CYS A 125 -6.61 -6.10 8.65
N LYS A 126 -5.27 -6.24 8.67
CA LYS A 126 -4.41 -5.78 7.57
C LYS A 126 -4.80 -6.51 6.27
N LYS A 127 -4.53 -5.91 5.11
CA LYS A 127 -4.99 -6.42 3.80
C LYS A 127 -4.61 -7.88 3.53
N GLU A 128 -3.47 -8.34 4.03
CA GLU A 128 -2.96 -9.71 3.83
C GLU A 128 -3.69 -10.75 4.68
N TYR A 129 -4.46 -10.30 5.68
CA TYR A 129 -5.09 -11.13 6.69
C TYR A 129 -6.62 -10.95 6.69
N THR A 130 -7.31 -12.00 7.13
CA THR A 130 -8.76 -12.06 7.24
C THR A 130 -9.17 -12.95 8.42
N GLY A 131 -10.48 -13.06 8.64
CA GLY A 131 -11.07 -13.81 9.74
C GLY A 131 -11.17 -13.00 11.04
N GLU A 132 -11.85 -13.59 12.03
CA GLU A 132 -12.21 -12.92 13.29
C GLU A 132 -10.99 -12.49 14.12
N PHE A 133 -9.89 -13.26 14.01
CA PHE A 133 -8.64 -13.08 14.76
C PHE A 133 -7.48 -12.56 13.90
N CYS A 134 -7.71 -12.24 12.62
CA CYS A 134 -6.67 -11.89 11.64
C CYS A 134 -5.54 -12.93 11.51
N LEU A 135 -5.89 -14.21 11.63
CA LEU A 135 -4.94 -15.32 11.52
C LEU A 135 -4.97 -15.99 10.14
N ASP A 136 -6.02 -15.79 9.36
CA ASP A 136 -6.17 -16.42 8.06
C ASP A 136 -5.68 -15.47 6.96
N CYS A 137 -5.19 -16.02 5.85
CA CYS A 137 -4.67 -15.20 4.76
C CYS A 137 -5.80 -14.79 3.81
N SER A 138 -5.80 -13.52 3.43
CA SER A 138 -6.71 -12.98 2.43
C SER A 138 -6.49 -13.61 1.05
N SER A 139 -7.46 -13.46 0.16
CA SER A 139 -7.31 -13.90 -1.23
C SER A 139 -6.08 -13.26 -1.90
N GLY A 140 -5.30 -14.06 -2.62
CA GLY A 140 -4.01 -13.64 -3.18
C GLY A 140 -2.82 -13.72 -2.22
N TYR A 141 -3.02 -14.25 -1.01
CA TYR A 141 -1.96 -14.53 -0.03
C TYR A 141 -2.03 -15.99 0.43
N PHE A 142 -0.87 -16.56 0.78
CA PHE A 142 -0.76 -17.89 1.38
C PHE A 142 -0.04 -17.81 2.71
N SER A 143 -0.28 -18.79 3.57
CA SER A 143 0.39 -18.86 4.86
C SER A 143 1.76 -19.53 4.72
N SER A 144 2.83 -18.76 4.91
CA SER A 144 4.20 -19.28 4.90
C SER A 144 4.61 -19.86 6.26
N LEU A 145 3.98 -19.40 7.34
CA LEU A 145 4.16 -19.91 8.70
C LEU A 145 2.85 -19.72 9.45
N ARG A 146 2.37 -20.76 10.15
CA ARG A 146 1.16 -20.68 10.98
C ARG A 146 1.29 -21.52 12.24
N ASN A 147 1.11 -20.84 13.37
CA ASN A 147 0.86 -21.41 14.69
C ASN A 147 -0.47 -20.89 15.22
N GLU A 148 -0.86 -21.31 16.43
CA GLU A 148 -2.11 -20.88 17.07
C GLU A 148 -2.21 -19.36 17.28
N THR A 149 -1.08 -18.67 17.50
CA THR A 149 -1.03 -17.24 17.85
C THR A 149 -0.29 -16.37 16.83
N HIS A 150 0.22 -16.98 15.76
CA HIS A 150 1.06 -16.27 14.80
C HIS A 150 0.85 -16.85 13.41
N SER A 151 0.47 -16.00 12.46
CA SER A 151 0.45 -16.33 11.04
C SER A 151 1.24 -15.29 10.25
N VAL A 152 1.97 -15.77 9.25
CA VAL A 152 2.66 -14.93 8.27
C VAL A 152 2.02 -15.20 6.92
N CYS A 153 1.34 -14.17 6.39
CA CYS A 153 0.72 -14.23 5.08
C CYS A 153 1.61 -13.57 4.03
N THR A 154 2.02 -14.35 3.04
CA THR A 154 2.90 -13.94 1.96
C THR A 154 2.11 -13.86 0.66
N ALA A 155 2.38 -12.87 -0.18
CA ALA A 155 1.68 -12.70 -1.45
C ALA A 155 1.94 -13.89 -2.39
N CYS A 156 0.89 -14.32 -3.08
CA CYS A 156 0.99 -15.27 -4.18
C CYS A 156 1.78 -14.67 -5.36
N HIS A 157 2.27 -15.53 -6.24
CA HIS A 157 2.75 -15.09 -7.54
C HIS A 157 1.63 -14.35 -8.30
N ALA A 158 1.98 -13.33 -9.10
CA ALA A 158 1.00 -12.51 -9.85
C ALA A 158 0.11 -13.31 -10.83
N ALA A 159 0.56 -14.51 -11.19
CA ALA A 159 -0.15 -15.47 -12.03
C ALA A 159 -1.24 -16.24 -11.30
N CYS A 160 -1.17 -16.33 -9.97
CA CYS A 160 -2.09 -17.12 -9.16
C CYS A 160 -3.26 -16.27 -8.69
N LYS A 161 -4.45 -16.87 -8.66
CA LYS A 161 -5.61 -16.37 -7.92
C LYS A 161 -5.56 -16.83 -6.46
N THR A 162 -5.20 -18.09 -6.26
CA THR A 162 -4.98 -18.77 -4.97
C THR A 162 -3.68 -19.57 -5.06
N CYS A 163 -2.93 -19.71 -3.96
CA CYS A 163 -1.64 -20.39 -3.99
C CYS A 163 -1.30 -21.06 -2.66
N THR A 164 -0.38 -22.02 -2.71
CA THR A 164 0.26 -22.64 -1.54
C THR A 164 1.71 -22.18 -1.35
N GLY A 165 2.21 -21.35 -2.25
CA GLY A 165 3.60 -20.89 -2.31
C GLY A 165 3.74 -19.65 -3.18
N SER A 166 4.95 -19.11 -3.26
CA SER A 166 5.25 -17.84 -3.95
C SER A 166 5.60 -18.02 -5.42
N SER A 167 5.75 -19.26 -5.91
CA SER A 167 6.07 -19.55 -7.31
C SER A 167 4.83 -19.55 -8.19
N ASN A 168 5.02 -19.34 -9.49
CA ASN A 168 3.96 -19.51 -10.49
C ASN A 168 3.53 -20.98 -10.67
N LYS A 169 4.26 -21.93 -10.08
CA LYS A 169 3.91 -23.37 -10.00
C LYS A 169 3.08 -23.73 -8.78
N ASP A 170 3.10 -22.88 -7.75
CA ASP A 170 2.39 -23.13 -6.49
C ASP A 170 0.95 -22.59 -6.53
N CYS A 171 0.44 -22.25 -7.72
CA CYS A 171 -0.92 -21.78 -7.89
C CYS A 171 -1.90 -22.96 -7.78
N GLN A 172 -2.92 -22.82 -6.95
CA GLN A 172 -4.08 -23.71 -6.97
C GLN A 172 -4.96 -23.35 -8.17
N ASP A 173 -5.28 -22.06 -8.32
CA ASP A 173 -6.00 -21.51 -9.45
C ASP A 173 -5.17 -20.42 -10.14
N CYS A 174 -5.12 -20.46 -11.47
CA CYS A 174 -4.54 -19.38 -12.26
C CYS A 174 -5.47 -18.16 -12.27
N LYS A 175 -4.89 -16.96 -12.28
CA LYS A 175 -5.63 -15.72 -12.49
C LYS A 175 -6.17 -15.67 -13.92
N GLU A 176 -7.22 -14.90 -14.15
CA GLU A 176 -7.78 -14.70 -15.49
C GLU A 176 -6.69 -14.24 -16.49
N GLY A 177 -6.68 -14.86 -17.67
CA GLY A 177 -5.64 -14.66 -18.70
C GLY A 177 -4.37 -15.52 -18.53
N TRP A 178 -4.26 -16.28 -17.43
CA TRP A 178 -3.16 -17.22 -17.19
C TRP A 178 -3.64 -18.66 -17.36
N ILE A 179 -2.83 -19.49 -18.03
CA ILE A 179 -3.13 -20.91 -18.28
C ILE A 179 -2.07 -21.78 -17.62
N LYS A 180 -2.50 -22.87 -16.97
CA LYS A 180 -1.59 -23.85 -16.37
C LYS A 180 -0.94 -24.68 -17.48
N ASN A 181 0.40 -24.66 -17.55
CA ASN A 181 1.16 -25.41 -18.53
C ASN A 181 1.46 -26.85 -18.07
N GLU A 182 2.14 -27.65 -18.90
CA GLU A 182 2.52 -29.03 -18.60
C GLU A 182 3.40 -29.18 -17.35
N SER A 183 4.14 -28.13 -16.99
CA SER A 183 4.98 -28.09 -15.78
C SER A 183 4.24 -27.59 -14.54
N GLU A 184 2.90 -27.55 -14.60
CA GLU A 184 2.01 -27.02 -13.58
C GLU A 184 2.18 -25.53 -13.27
N ALA A 185 2.91 -24.80 -14.11
CA ALA A 185 3.10 -23.36 -13.94
C ALA A 185 1.97 -22.58 -14.62
N CYS A 186 1.37 -21.62 -13.91
CA CYS A 186 0.51 -20.62 -14.54
C CYS A 186 1.38 -19.66 -15.37
N GLN A 187 1.13 -19.64 -16.68
CA GLN A 187 1.86 -18.80 -17.63
C GLN A 187 0.87 -17.91 -18.40
N TRP A 188 1.26 -16.65 -18.62
CA TRP A 188 0.47 -15.71 -19.38
C TRP A 188 0.50 -16.14 -20.83
N THR A 189 -0.61 -16.66 -21.31
CA THR A 189 -0.79 -16.88 -22.74
C THR A 189 -1.39 -15.60 -23.30
N LEU A 190 -0.68 -14.94 -24.21
CA LEU A 190 -1.29 -13.97 -25.12
C LEU A 190 -2.23 -14.73 -26.09
N SER A 191 -3.27 -15.38 -25.56
CA SER A 191 -4.26 -16.08 -26.36
C SER A 191 -5.35 -15.10 -26.78
N PHE A 192 -4.93 -14.06 -27.52
CA PHE A 192 -5.73 -13.64 -28.65
C PHE A 192 -5.21 -14.43 -29.86
N PRO A 193 -6.08 -15.09 -30.64
CA PRO A 193 -5.70 -15.79 -31.86
C PRO A 193 -5.28 -14.84 -33.00
N LEU A 194 -4.78 -13.64 -32.68
CA LEU A 194 -4.43 -12.58 -33.63
C LEU A 194 -2.93 -12.30 -33.71
N PHE A 195 -2.11 -12.88 -32.83
CA PHE A 195 -0.69 -12.53 -32.78
C PHE A 195 0.28 -13.21 -33.79
N PRO A 196 -0.11 -14.16 -34.67
CA PRO A 196 0.74 -14.48 -35.81
C PRO A 196 0.43 -13.64 -37.06
N LEU A 197 -0.61 -12.79 -37.06
CA LEU A 197 -1.05 -12.12 -38.30
C LEU A 197 -0.47 -10.72 -38.55
N LEU A 198 0.38 -10.17 -37.67
CA LEU A 198 0.84 -8.78 -37.82
C LEU A 198 2.12 -8.60 -38.66
N SER A 199 2.70 -9.64 -39.28
CA SER A 199 3.91 -9.41 -40.08
C SER A 199 4.27 -10.48 -41.10
N LEU A 200 3.31 -11.12 -41.75
CA LEU A 200 3.61 -11.80 -43.02
C LEU A 200 2.90 -11.05 -44.14
N ASP A 201 3.60 -10.04 -44.65
CA ASP A 201 3.26 -9.43 -45.93
C ASP A 201 3.29 -10.53 -47.00
N ILE A 202 2.18 -10.74 -47.70
CA ILE A 202 2.10 -11.72 -48.78
C ILE A 202 2.71 -11.02 -49.99
N ASP A 203 3.83 -11.54 -50.51
CA ASP A 203 4.43 -10.97 -51.71
C ASP A 203 3.61 -11.38 -52.95
N GLU A 204 2.68 -10.52 -53.35
CA GLU A 204 1.82 -10.78 -54.50
C GLU A 204 2.59 -10.79 -55.82
N CYS A 205 3.78 -10.19 -55.88
CA CYS A 205 4.64 -10.20 -57.06
C CYS A 205 5.27 -11.58 -57.33
N ASN A 206 5.36 -12.43 -56.30
CA ASN A 206 5.90 -13.78 -56.39
C ASN A 206 4.82 -14.87 -56.51
N LEU A 207 3.56 -14.48 -56.72
CA LEU A 207 2.48 -15.42 -56.99
C LEU A 207 2.55 -15.99 -58.41
N PRO A 208 2.05 -17.22 -58.62
CA PRO A 208 2.04 -17.86 -59.94
C PRO A 208 1.14 -17.12 -60.95
N GLU A 209 0.16 -16.34 -60.49
CA GLU A 209 -0.62 -15.44 -61.32
C GLU A 209 0.03 -14.05 -61.37
N LYS A 210 0.28 -13.54 -62.58
CA LYS A 210 0.83 -12.20 -62.75
C LYS A 210 -0.21 -11.16 -62.38
N VAL A 211 0.12 -10.34 -61.38
CA VAL A 211 -0.80 -9.33 -60.84
C VAL A 211 -0.78 -8.03 -61.67
N CYS A 212 0.36 -7.67 -62.26
CA CYS A 212 0.47 -6.58 -63.23
C CYS A 212 0.16 -7.09 -64.64
N THR A 213 -0.94 -6.63 -65.23
CA THR A 213 -1.48 -7.14 -66.51
C THR A 213 -1.18 -6.27 -67.73
N LYS A 214 -0.67 -5.04 -67.54
CA LYS A 214 -0.34 -4.12 -68.63
C LYS A 214 1.08 -4.37 -69.15
N GLU A 215 1.31 -4.07 -70.43
CA GLU A 215 2.64 -4.22 -71.03
C GLU A 215 3.65 -3.22 -70.44
N ASN A 216 4.90 -3.68 -70.29
CA ASN A 216 6.04 -2.90 -69.78
C ASN A 216 5.88 -2.39 -68.34
N GLN A 217 5.29 -3.23 -67.46
CA GLN A 217 5.18 -2.99 -66.02
C GLN A 217 5.92 -4.05 -65.19
N ASP A 218 6.56 -3.58 -64.13
CA ASP A 218 7.20 -4.39 -63.09
C ASP A 218 6.39 -4.31 -61.79
N CYS A 219 6.26 -5.45 -61.10
CA CYS A 219 5.60 -5.53 -59.80
C CYS A 219 6.59 -5.23 -58.68
N VAL A 220 6.20 -4.35 -57.75
CA VAL A 220 6.96 -4.01 -56.55
C VAL A 220 6.11 -4.31 -55.33
N ASN A 221 6.56 -5.25 -54.50
CA ASN A 221 5.88 -5.59 -53.26
C ASN A 221 6.03 -4.44 -52.23
N THR A 222 4.97 -4.17 -51.47
CA THR A 222 4.94 -3.14 -50.43
C THR A 222 4.28 -3.69 -49.17
N SER A 223 4.60 -3.17 -47.98
CA SER A 223 4.00 -3.71 -46.75
C SER A 223 2.47 -3.58 -46.77
N GLY A 224 1.77 -4.71 -46.89
CA GLY A 224 0.32 -4.86 -46.96
C GLY A 224 -0.30 -4.83 -48.36
N SER A 225 0.48 -4.67 -49.45
CA SER A 225 -0.03 -4.61 -50.83
C SER A 225 1.09 -4.64 -51.90
N TYR A 226 0.78 -4.45 -53.18
CA TYR A 226 1.78 -4.33 -54.26
C TYR A 226 1.52 -3.08 -55.12
N LYS A 227 2.54 -2.65 -55.88
CA LYS A 227 2.43 -1.58 -56.88
C LYS A 227 3.00 -2.04 -58.22
N CYS A 228 2.30 -1.75 -59.30
CA CYS A 228 2.81 -1.91 -60.66
C CYS A 228 3.44 -0.60 -61.12
N VAL A 229 4.72 -0.62 -61.44
CA VAL A 229 5.48 0.54 -61.94
C VAL A 229 5.95 0.27 -63.36
N CYS A 230 6.14 1.31 -64.17
CA CYS A 230 6.69 1.11 -65.52
C CYS A 230 8.13 0.60 -65.43
N SER A 231 8.47 -0.38 -66.26
CA SER A 231 9.81 -0.96 -66.33
C SER A 231 10.85 0.10 -66.74
N GLU A 232 12.13 -0.16 -66.47
CA GLU A 232 13.20 0.80 -66.75
C GLU A 232 13.20 1.26 -68.23
N GLY A 233 13.17 2.58 -68.46
CA GLY A 233 13.08 3.17 -69.80
C GLY A 233 11.65 3.42 -70.29
N PHE A 234 10.63 3.24 -69.44
CA PHE A 234 9.24 3.59 -69.72
C PHE A 234 8.70 4.59 -68.68
N GLU A 235 7.81 5.48 -69.11
CA GLU A 235 7.09 6.42 -68.25
C GLU A 235 5.59 6.20 -68.36
N ASP A 236 4.86 6.39 -67.26
CA ASP A 236 3.40 6.31 -67.26
C ASP A 236 2.79 7.54 -67.95
N LYS A 237 2.05 7.30 -69.04
CA LYS A 237 1.17 8.30 -69.65
C LYS A 237 -0.24 7.74 -69.70
N ASP A 238 -1.15 8.39 -68.99
CA ASP A 238 -2.57 8.01 -68.90
C ASP A 238 -2.77 6.52 -68.54
N GLY A 239 -1.94 5.99 -67.62
CA GLY A 239 -2.02 4.60 -67.19
C GLY A 239 -1.42 3.59 -68.18
N THR A 240 -0.65 4.03 -69.17
CA THR A 240 0.07 3.17 -70.14
C THR A 240 1.56 3.50 -70.09
N CYS A 241 2.40 2.47 -69.97
CA CYS A 241 3.84 2.64 -69.96
C CYS A 241 4.38 2.85 -71.38
N VAL A 242 4.81 4.07 -71.68
CA VAL A 242 5.36 4.46 -72.98
C VAL A 242 6.88 4.58 -72.90
N GLN A 243 7.58 4.10 -73.93
CA GLN A 243 9.05 4.13 -73.95
C GLN A 243 9.54 5.59 -73.95
N THR A 244 10.41 5.92 -73.01
CA THR A 244 11.16 7.17 -73.06
C THR A 244 12.27 7.01 -74.07
N VAL A 245 12.15 7.69 -75.21
CA VAL A 245 13.24 7.79 -76.16
C VAL A 245 14.33 8.61 -75.50
N LYS A 246 15.33 7.96 -74.89
CA LYS A 246 16.58 8.64 -74.53
C LYS A 246 17.22 9.09 -75.85
N PRO A 247 17.40 10.40 -76.11
CA PRO A 247 18.25 10.81 -77.21
C PRO A 247 19.66 10.32 -76.90
N GLY A 248 20.23 9.54 -77.82
CA GLY A 248 21.39 8.70 -77.55
C GLY A 248 22.68 9.45 -77.23
N LYS A 249 23.56 8.68 -76.57
CA LYS A 249 25.02 8.86 -76.40
C LYS A 249 25.49 9.81 -75.31
#